data_AF-A0A9X3DC33-F1
#
_entry.id   AF-A0A9X3DC33-F1
#
_cell.length_a   1.000
_cell.length_b   1.000
_cell.length_c   1.000
_cell.angle_alpha   90.00
_cell.angle_beta   90.00
_cell.angle_gamma   90.00
#
_symmetry.space_group_name_H-M   'P 1'
#
loop_
_entity.id
_entity.type
_entity.pdbx_description
1 polymer ?
#
loop_
_entity_poly.entity_id
_entity_poly.type
_entity_poly.pdbx_seq_one_letter_code
_entity_poly.pdbx_strand_id
1 'polypeptide(L)'
;MKNLLLILAICLTLSCKKDLDKKLTTNNWNIESAKINPAMTIGTKSSTNYLELMGPASCAATTTLTFSEDGIFTSSANGALCDRFYDPKAAPATWSREGNQIIISSMTGSPYTIKGNKLTHTTTFTSGGTTYTLAEVYKAK
;
A
#
# COMPACT_ATOMS: atom_id res chain seq x y z
N MET A 1 11.79 -9.08 -41.59
CA MET A 1 10.87 -9.72 -40.62
C MET A 1 11.32 -9.59 -39.16
N LYS A 2 12.64 -9.61 -38.86
CA LYS A 2 13.17 -9.45 -37.49
C LYS A 2 12.80 -8.11 -36.82
N ASN A 3 12.72 -7.03 -37.60
CA ASN A 3 12.35 -5.70 -37.10
C ASN A 3 10.85 -5.56 -36.78
N LEU A 4 9.97 -6.35 -37.41
CA LEU A 4 8.53 -6.32 -37.15
C LEU A 4 8.19 -6.99 -35.80
N LEU A 5 8.91 -8.05 -35.45
CA LEU A 5 8.76 -8.76 -34.18
C LEU A 5 9.19 -7.89 -32.98
N LEU A 6 10.21 -7.03 -33.16
CA LEU A 6 10.63 -6.10 -32.11
C LEU A 6 9.58 -5.03 -31.82
N ILE A 7 8.93 -4.49 -32.85
CA ILE A 7 7.89 -3.45 -32.70
C ILE A 7 6.65 -4.03 -32.01
N LEU A 8 6.24 -5.26 -32.36
CA LEU A 8 5.09 -5.91 -31.74
C LEU A 8 5.31 -6.20 -30.24
N ALA A 9 6.53 -6.58 -29.85
CA ALA A 9 6.88 -6.85 -28.45
C ALA A 9 6.86 -5.57 -27.57
N ILE A 10 7.25 -4.42 -28.12
CA ILE A 10 7.26 -3.12 -27.41
C ILE A 10 5.82 -2.62 -27.17
N CYS A 11 4.90 -2.82 -28.12
CA CYS A 11 3.51 -2.40 -27.96
C CYS A 11 2.77 -3.19 -26.86
N LEU A 12 3.07 -4.47 -26.69
CA LEU A 12 2.44 -5.33 -25.68
C LEU A 12 2.80 -4.93 -24.25
N THR A 13 4.06 -4.54 -24.01
CA THR A 13 4.53 -4.13 -22.67
C THR A 13 3.98 -2.77 -22.25
N LEU A 14 3.84 -1.84 -23.20
CA LEU A 14 3.24 -0.52 -22.97
C LEU A 14 1.75 -0.61 -22.63
N SER A 15 1.00 -1.51 -23.28
CA SER A 15 -0.42 -1.72 -22.99
C SER A 15 -0.64 -2.26 -21.58
N CYS A 16 0.10 -3.30 -21.18
CA CYS A 16 0.03 -3.84 -19.82
C CYS A 16 0.40 -2.80 -18.76
N LYS A 17 1.37 -1.91 -19.04
CA LYS A 17 1.70 -0.81 -18.14
C LYS A 17 0.47 0.10 -17.96
N LYS A 18 -0.10 0.59 -19.06
CA LYS A 18 -1.23 1.54 -19.03
C LYS A 18 -2.47 1.00 -18.33
N ASP A 19 -2.81 -0.27 -18.52
CA ASP A 19 -4.00 -0.88 -17.91
C ASP A 19 -3.88 -0.98 -16.38
N LEU A 20 -2.68 -1.31 -15.88
CA LEU A 20 -2.43 -1.38 -14.44
C LEU A 20 -2.39 0.01 -13.80
N ASP A 21 -1.80 1.02 -14.47
CA ASP A 21 -1.78 2.39 -13.96
C ASP A 21 -3.21 2.95 -13.88
N LYS A 22 -4.00 2.75 -14.94
CA LYS A 22 -5.42 3.12 -14.93
C LYS A 22 -6.17 2.45 -13.77
N LYS A 23 -5.93 1.16 -13.55
CA LYS A 23 -6.56 0.45 -12.42
C LYS A 23 -6.16 1.06 -11.07
N LEU A 24 -4.90 1.44 -10.90
CA LEU A 24 -4.45 2.11 -9.68
C LEU A 24 -5.17 3.44 -9.49
N THR A 25 -5.28 4.23 -10.55
CA THR A 25 -5.76 5.62 -10.45
C THR A 25 -7.27 5.76 -10.40
N THR A 26 -8.02 4.76 -10.88
CA THR A 26 -9.49 4.81 -10.84
C THR A 26 -10.12 4.21 -9.59
N ASN A 27 -9.32 3.59 -8.70
CA ASN A 27 -9.85 2.90 -7.52
C ASN A 27 -9.30 3.54 -6.25
N ASN A 28 -10.13 3.53 -5.20
CA ASN A 28 -9.64 3.65 -3.84
C ASN A 28 -9.23 2.27 -3.33
N TRP A 29 -8.16 2.23 -2.54
CA TRP A 29 -7.61 0.98 -2.02
C TRP A 29 -7.80 0.96 -0.51
N ASN A 30 -8.88 0.31 -0.07
CA ASN A 30 -9.23 0.24 1.34
C ASN A 30 -8.52 -0.94 1.99
N ILE A 31 -8.08 -0.76 3.24
CA ILE A 31 -7.51 -1.86 4.03
C ILE A 31 -8.54 -3.01 4.11
N GLU A 32 -8.08 -4.22 3.77
CA GLU A 32 -8.86 -5.46 3.85
C GLU A 32 -8.39 -6.29 5.04
N SER A 33 -7.08 -6.38 5.25
CA SER A 33 -6.49 -7.10 6.38
C SER A 33 -5.11 -6.58 6.73
N ALA A 34 -4.69 -6.78 7.98
CA ALA A 34 -3.33 -6.55 8.43
C ALA A 34 -2.91 -7.67 9.38
N LYS A 35 -1.83 -8.38 9.04
CA LYS A 35 -1.30 -9.51 9.82
C LYS A 35 0.07 -9.16 10.37
N ILE A 36 0.25 -9.32 11.67
CA ILE A 36 1.53 -9.09 12.35
C ILE A 36 2.16 -10.42 12.78
N ASN A 37 3.48 -10.53 12.64
CA ASN A 37 4.26 -11.69 13.07
C ASN A 37 5.57 -11.26 13.75
N PRO A 38 5.95 -11.81 14.91
CA PRO A 38 5.16 -12.73 15.74
C PRO A 38 3.87 -12.06 16.28
N ALA A 39 3.04 -12.83 16.99
CA ALA A 39 1.85 -12.27 17.63
C ALA A 39 2.25 -11.10 18.55
N MET A 40 1.54 -9.99 18.43
CA MET A 40 1.76 -8.80 19.25
C MET A 40 0.77 -8.78 20.41
N THR A 41 1.23 -8.33 21.57
CA THR A 41 0.39 -8.13 22.76
C THR A 41 0.15 -6.65 22.98
N ILE A 42 -1.12 -6.22 23.00
CA ILE A 42 -1.56 -4.87 23.35
C ILE A 42 -2.58 -4.98 24.48
N GLY A 43 -2.27 -4.39 25.65
CA GLY A 43 -3.05 -4.59 26.86
C GLY A 43 -3.05 -6.07 27.27
N THR A 44 -4.23 -6.67 27.41
CA THR A 44 -4.40 -8.09 27.76
C THR A 44 -4.56 -9.01 26.55
N LYS A 45 -4.55 -8.46 25.32
CA LYS A 45 -4.84 -9.21 24.10
C LYS A 45 -3.57 -9.49 23.31
N SER A 46 -3.37 -10.75 22.94
CA SER A 46 -2.31 -11.19 22.03
C SER A 46 -2.92 -11.76 20.75
N SER A 47 -2.47 -11.29 19.59
CA SER A 47 -2.99 -11.77 18.30
C SER A 47 -2.00 -11.50 17.16
N THR A 48 -2.16 -12.23 16.06
CA THR A 48 -1.54 -11.91 14.77
C THR A 48 -2.45 -11.05 13.89
N ASN A 49 -3.72 -10.87 14.26
CA ASN A 49 -4.66 -10.00 13.55
C ASN A 49 -4.49 -8.56 14.06
N TYR A 50 -3.74 -7.75 13.31
CA TYR A 50 -3.36 -6.41 13.75
C TYR A 50 -4.55 -5.45 13.80
N LEU A 51 -5.50 -5.57 12.87
CA LEU A 51 -6.70 -4.72 12.89
C LEU A 51 -7.57 -4.98 14.12
N GLU A 52 -7.63 -6.24 14.56
CA GLU A 52 -8.38 -6.65 15.75
C GLU A 52 -7.71 -6.21 17.06
N LEU A 53 -6.38 -6.04 17.06
CA LEU A 53 -5.64 -5.46 18.18
C LEU A 53 -5.84 -3.95 18.27
N MET A 54 -5.81 -3.26 17.13
CA MET A 54 -5.96 -1.80 17.06
C MET A 54 -7.40 -1.35 17.24
N GLY A 55 -8.36 -2.21 16.92
CA GLY A 55 -9.80 -1.92 16.97
C GLY A 55 -10.34 -1.28 15.68
N PRO A 56 -11.65 -1.38 15.44
CA PRO A 56 -12.27 -1.04 14.16
C PRO A 56 -12.26 0.46 13.83
N ALA A 57 -12.15 1.32 14.85
CA ALA A 57 -12.07 2.78 14.68
C ALA A 57 -10.63 3.31 14.64
N SER A 58 -9.63 2.43 14.55
CA SER A 58 -8.22 2.85 14.48
C SER A 58 -7.83 3.36 13.09
N CYS A 59 -6.72 4.10 13.01
CA CYS A 59 -6.16 4.51 11.72
C CYS A 59 -5.84 3.29 10.84
N ALA A 60 -5.25 2.26 11.42
CA ALA A 60 -4.92 1.02 10.72
C ALA A 60 -6.17 0.37 10.10
N ALA A 61 -7.30 0.33 10.82
CA ALA A 61 -8.54 -0.29 10.35
C ALA A 61 -9.35 0.57 9.35
N THR A 62 -9.01 1.85 9.22
CA THR A 62 -9.74 2.82 8.39
C THR A 62 -8.92 3.37 7.23
N THR A 63 -7.70 2.88 7.05
CA THR A 63 -6.79 3.38 6.02
C THR A 63 -7.34 3.15 4.62
N THR A 64 -7.28 4.19 3.80
CA THR A 64 -7.59 4.19 2.37
C THR A 64 -6.43 4.84 1.62
N LEU A 65 -5.96 4.16 0.58
CA LEU A 65 -4.91 4.65 -0.30
C LEU A 65 -5.51 5.13 -1.62
N THR A 66 -4.97 6.23 -2.14
CA THR A 66 -5.31 6.78 -3.46
C THR A 66 -4.03 7.07 -4.23
N PHE A 67 -4.04 6.71 -5.49
CA PHE A 67 -2.98 6.98 -6.46
C PHE A 67 -3.59 7.88 -7.52
N SER A 68 -3.13 9.10 -7.70
CA SER A 68 -3.69 10.00 -8.72
C SER A 68 -2.95 9.88 -10.05
N GLU A 69 -3.60 10.31 -11.14
CA GLU A 69 -3.02 10.29 -12.49
C GLU A 69 -1.83 11.25 -12.65
N ASP A 70 -1.77 12.33 -11.86
CA ASP A 70 -0.64 13.26 -11.79
C ASP A 70 0.53 12.73 -10.91
N GLY A 71 0.43 11.50 -10.41
CA GLY A 71 1.52 10.82 -9.71
C GLY A 71 1.59 11.10 -8.21
N ILE A 72 0.53 11.67 -7.61
CA ILE A 72 0.45 11.92 -6.16
C ILE A 72 -0.12 10.68 -5.44
N PHE A 73 0.48 10.37 -4.31
CA PHE A 73 0.05 9.31 -3.40
C PHE A 73 -0.54 9.92 -2.13
N THR A 74 -1.71 9.43 -1.75
CA THR A 74 -2.36 9.80 -0.50
C THR A 74 -2.70 8.55 0.30
N SER A 75 -2.32 8.56 1.57
CA SER A 75 -2.80 7.63 2.58
C SER A 75 -3.65 8.41 3.57
N SER A 76 -4.95 8.12 3.62
CA SER A 76 -5.89 8.76 4.53
C SER A 76 -6.51 7.74 5.48
N ALA A 77 -6.89 8.18 6.67
CA ALA A 77 -7.62 7.38 7.64
C ALA A 77 -8.59 8.30 8.39
N ASN A 78 -9.79 7.80 8.71
CA ASN A 78 -10.82 8.55 9.41
C ASN A 78 -11.11 8.01 10.82
N GLY A 79 -10.21 7.17 11.34
CA GLY A 79 -10.27 6.66 12.70
C GLY A 79 -9.94 7.72 13.76
N ALA A 80 -10.06 7.31 15.03
CA ALA A 80 -9.76 8.17 16.18
C ALA A 80 -8.29 8.63 16.17
N LEU A 81 -8.07 9.94 16.34
CA LEU A 81 -6.76 10.59 16.44
C LEU A 81 -5.86 10.45 15.20
N CYS A 82 -6.40 10.06 14.04
CA CYS A 82 -5.62 9.93 12.81
C CYS A 82 -5.15 11.27 12.24
N ASP A 83 -5.89 12.34 12.55
CA ASP A 83 -5.55 13.72 12.24
C ASP A 83 -4.23 14.18 12.89
N ARG A 84 -3.84 13.59 14.02
CA ARG A 84 -2.58 13.92 14.71
C ARG A 84 -1.33 13.62 13.89
N PHE A 85 -1.40 12.69 12.93
CA PHE A 85 -0.27 12.30 12.10
C PHE A 85 -0.14 13.13 10.82
N TYR A 86 -1.06 14.08 10.60
CA TYR A 86 -1.02 14.98 9.45
C TYR A 86 -0.05 16.14 9.70
N ASP A 87 0.96 16.27 8.84
CA ASP A 87 1.81 17.46 8.76
C ASP A 87 1.42 18.31 7.54
N PRO A 88 0.81 19.49 7.73
CA PRO A 88 0.40 20.36 6.61
C PRO A 88 1.58 20.95 5.82
N LYS A 89 2.82 20.84 6.32
CA LYS A 89 4.03 21.34 5.66
C LYS A 89 4.78 20.27 4.89
N ALA A 90 4.39 19.00 5.03
CA ALA A 90 5.03 17.91 4.30
C ALA A 90 4.79 18.06 2.79
N ALA A 91 5.83 17.84 2.00
CA ALA A 91 5.67 17.74 0.56
C ALA A 91 4.78 16.52 0.21
N PRO A 92 3.91 16.62 -0.82
CA PRO A 92 3.12 15.47 -1.26
C PRO A 92 4.02 14.30 -1.62
N ALA A 93 3.69 13.11 -1.10
CA ALA A 93 4.34 11.89 -1.54
C ALA A 93 3.91 11.60 -2.99
N THR A 94 4.87 11.29 -3.84
CA THR A 94 4.62 10.79 -5.20
C THR A 94 4.73 9.28 -5.27
N TRP A 95 4.13 8.67 -6.30
CA TRP A 95 4.26 7.25 -6.61
C TRP A 95 4.81 7.01 -8.02
N SER A 96 5.50 5.89 -8.18
CA SER A 96 5.89 5.33 -9.47
C SER A 96 5.65 3.81 -9.47
N ARG A 97 5.68 3.18 -10.65
CA ARG A 97 5.51 1.74 -10.77
C ARG A 97 6.55 1.08 -11.67
N GLU A 98 7.15 0.03 -11.11
CA GLU A 98 8.11 -0.87 -11.76
C GLU A 98 7.54 -2.29 -11.77
N GLY A 99 7.00 -2.71 -12.92
CA GLY A 99 6.28 -3.98 -13.02
C GLY A 99 5.07 -4.02 -12.08
N ASN A 100 5.10 -4.94 -11.11
CA ASN A 100 4.04 -5.07 -10.10
C ASN A 100 4.35 -4.33 -8.79
N GLN A 101 5.48 -3.62 -8.71
CA GLN A 101 5.87 -2.87 -7.52
C GLN A 101 5.50 -1.40 -7.68
N ILE A 102 4.83 -0.85 -6.69
CA ILE A 102 4.50 0.57 -6.59
C ILE A 102 5.38 1.17 -5.51
N ILE A 103 6.20 2.12 -5.92
CA ILE A 103 7.20 2.76 -5.08
C ILE A 103 6.64 4.10 -4.67
N ILE A 104 6.56 4.34 -3.36
CA ILE A 104 6.22 5.65 -2.82
C ILE A 104 7.51 6.38 -2.50
N SER A 105 7.64 7.64 -2.94
CA SER A 105 8.83 8.46 -2.71
C SER A 105 9.22 8.60 -1.24
N SER A 106 8.25 8.62 -0.33
CA SER A 106 8.48 8.66 1.12
C SER A 106 8.78 7.29 1.76
N MET A 107 8.64 6.18 1.01
CA MET A 107 8.76 4.80 1.52
C MET A 107 9.44 3.86 0.51
N THR A 108 10.58 4.26 -0.05
CA THR A 108 11.25 3.54 -1.14
C THR A 108 11.73 2.13 -0.76
N GLY A 109 12.00 1.87 0.52
CA GLY A 109 12.46 0.57 1.03
C GLY A 109 11.38 -0.49 1.22
N SER A 110 10.10 -0.15 1.04
CA SER A 110 8.96 -1.05 1.27
C SER A 110 7.88 -0.80 0.21
N PRO A 111 8.09 -1.23 -1.05
CA PRO A 111 7.12 -0.99 -2.10
C PRO A 111 5.83 -1.80 -1.87
N TYR A 112 4.71 -1.27 -2.35
CA TYR A 112 3.48 -2.04 -2.47
C TYR A 112 3.61 -3.00 -3.66
N THR A 113 3.05 -4.20 -3.54
CA THR A 113 2.94 -5.13 -4.67
C THR A 113 1.48 -5.24 -5.11
N ILE A 114 1.21 -4.98 -6.39
CA ILE A 114 -0.12 -5.17 -7.00
C ILE A 114 -0.28 -6.57 -7.58
N LYS A 115 -1.38 -7.24 -7.23
CA LYS A 115 -1.80 -8.49 -7.84
C LYS A 115 -3.31 -8.57 -7.91
N GLY A 116 -3.87 -8.60 -9.12
CA GLY A 116 -5.32 -8.60 -9.30
C GLY A 116 -5.92 -7.31 -8.72
N ASN A 117 -6.89 -7.43 -7.82
CA ASN A 117 -7.54 -6.31 -7.13
C ASN A 117 -6.98 -6.04 -5.73
N LYS A 118 -5.77 -6.51 -5.44
CA LYS A 118 -5.12 -6.34 -4.14
C LYS A 118 -3.78 -5.63 -4.24
N LEU A 119 -3.49 -4.80 -3.25
CA LEU A 119 -2.15 -4.31 -2.93
C LEU A 119 -1.68 -5.00 -1.66
N THR A 120 -0.41 -5.38 -1.62
CA THR A 120 0.23 -5.90 -0.40
C THR A 120 1.42 -5.04 -0.04
N HIS A 121 1.51 -4.66 1.23
CA HIS A 121 2.61 -3.89 1.80
C HIS A 121 3.19 -4.65 2.98
N THR A 122 4.50 -4.67 3.14
CA THR A 122 5.13 -5.41 4.24
C THR A 122 6.22 -4.58 4.86
N THR A 123 6.00 -4.17 6.11
CA THR A 123 6.97 -3.39 6.88
C THR A 123 7.54 -4.23 8.01
N THR A 124 8.75 -3.87 8.46
CA THR A 124 9.38 -4.47 9.63
C THR A 124 9.77 -3.36 10.60
N PHE A 125 9.48 -3.55 11.88
CA PHE A 125 9.83 -2.62 12.94
C PHE A 125 10.14 -3.36 14.24
N THR A 126 10.92 -2.74 15.12
CA THR A 126 11.25 -3.32 16.43
C THR A 126 10.54 -2.57 17.54
N SER A 127 9.90 -3.30 18.45
CA SER A 127 9.24 -2.74 19.63
C SER A 127 9.41 -3.70 20.81
N GLY A 128 9.80 -3.18 21.97
CA GLY A 128 10.01 -3.99 23.17
C GLY A 128 11.06 -5.10 23.00
N GLY A 129 12.07 -4.89 22.15
CA GLY A 129 13.10 -5.90 21.85
C GLY A 129 12.69 -6.98 20.85
N THR A 130 11.44 -6.99 20.38
CA THR A 130 10.95 -7.93 19.37
C THR A 130 10.84 -7.24 18.02
N THR A 131 11.39 -7.87 16.98
CA THR A 131 11.17 -7.45 15.59
C THR A 131 9.87 -8.05 15.07
N TYR A 132 8.98 -7.18 14.62
CA TYR A 132 7.70 -7.54 14.02
C TYR A 132 7.71 -7.27 12.52
N THR A 133 7.07 -8.15 11.77
CA THR A 133 6.72 -7.96 10.37
C THR A 133 5.22 -7.76 10.28
N LEU A 134 4.79 -6.64 9.70
CA LEU A 134 3.40 -6.31 9.46
C LEU A 134 3.11 -6.39 7.95
N ALA A 135 2.23 -7.30 7.57
CA ALA A 135 1.75 -7.45 6.19
C ALA A 135 0.33 -6.92 6.07
N GLU A 136 0.18 -5.83 5.32
CA GLU A 136 -1.09 -5.16 5.05
C GLU A 136 -1.58 -5.52 3.65
N VAL A 137 -2.89 -5.75 3.52
CA VAL A 137 -3.55 -6.02 2.25
C VAL A 137 -4.66 -5.02 2.05
N TYR A 138 -4.61 -4.29 0.94
CA TYR A 138 -5.64 -3.35 0.51
C TYR A 138 -6.38 -3.91 -0.70
N LYS A 139 -7.67 -3.63 -0.80
CA LYS A 139 -8.52 -4.08 -1.89
C LYS A 139 -9.08 -2.88 -2.65
N ALA A 140 -9.04 -2.96 -3.97
CA ALA A 140 -9.70 -1.98 -4.84
C ALA A 140 -11.21 -1.95 -4.59
N LYS A 141 -11.77 -0.75 -4.45
CA LYS A 141 -13.21 -0.47 -4.38
C LYS A 141 -13.66 0.35 -5.57
#